data_AF-A0A938VNU6-F1
#
_entry.id   AF-A0A938VNU6-F1
#
_cell.length_a   1.000
_cell.length_b   1.000
_cell.length_c   1.000
_cell.angle_alpha   90.00
_cell.angle_beta   90.00
_cell.angle_gamma   90.00
#
_symmetry.space_group_name_H-M   'P 1'
#
loop_
_entity.id
_entity.type
_entity.pdbx_description
1 polymer ?
#
loop_
_entity_poly.entity_id
_entity_poly.type
_entity_poly.pdbx_seq_one_letter_code
_entity_poly.pdbx_strand_id
1 'polypeptide(L)'
;MWRWRSGWFAGVALALVAAGLVVSTGARARAQGGDYAVAYGRVYTQTAGANAPEDAGFLISDRDGVPFWTEFQRRGGPDVLGYPVTQRFEWKGFATQALQKAVFQWRPEIEAVVLVNIMDELSAAGLDPLLEQRLTPPWRKFEESGLPWEGVQRQRLALLDASAPLKAFYFGRSDWLDWFGLPTSEVVAYRDVVTIRLQRTVLQLWRQDTPWARAGAVTAANAGDLAKQHGLFPRAATVPAVPGDPILERANLYRATMGLPPLTQSPELMRAAQAHADYYIRNMDDPNAGGLHNEVRGKPGFTGESIYDRAKNAGYALNWIDETFGFLGPQRTLDWAMGTVYHRYMFVHPSAADIGYGTASRGRTTVAIFNVGLAPNRTASVPMPTVYPIDGATDVPASWDGGESPDPAPGIARPLGPPVTLQFGLNETVVWGSAALYGPSGAPVAAAVTTSQWRRALALVPHDPLRAGATYRVEVNGTRGGVPFAFSSSFTTAG
;
A
#
# COMPACT_ATOMS: atom_id res chain seq x y z
N MET A 1 -46.52 -27.59 -68.54
CA MET A 1 -45.83 -28.70 -67.85
C MET A 1 -46.22 -28.61 -66.38
N TRP A 2 -47.14 -29.48 -65.92
CA TRP A 2 -46.85 -30.60 -64.99
C TRP A 2 -46.28 -30.13 -63.63
N ARG A 3 -46.74 -30.54 -62.44
CA ARG A 3 -47.84 -31.37 -61.90
C ARG A 3 -47.63 -31.30 -60.36
N TRP A 4 -48.71 -31.20 -59.56
CA TRP A 4 -48.94 -31.89 -58.26
C TRP A 4 -47.96 -31.59 -57.08
N ARG A 5 -48.28 -31.58 -55.77
CA ARG A 5 -49.46 -31.94 -54.95
C ARG A 5 -49.18 -31.56 -53.46
N SER A 6 -50.20 -31.06 -52.76
CA SER A 6 -50.65 -31.35 -51.36
C SER A 6 -49.71 -31.55 -50.15
N GLY A 7 -50.09 -30.91 -49.02
CA GLY A 7 -49.93 -31.40 -47.63
C GLY A 7 -49.65 -30.26 -46.61
N TRP A 8 -50.66 -29.55 -46.08
CA TRP A 8 -51.35 -29.71 -44.77
C TRP A 8 -50.49 -29.96 -43.50
N PHE A 9 -50.78 -29.09 -42.52
CA PHE A 9 -50.69 -29.18 -41.05
C PHE A 9 -49.47 -28.65 -40.27
N ALA A 10 -49.88 -27.98 -39.18
CA ALA A 10 -49.27 -27.83 -37.86
C ALA A 10 -48.32 -26.65 -37.64
N GLY A 11 -48.78 -25.76 -36.74
CA GLY A 11 -48.01 -24.65 -36.22
C GLY A 11 -46.73 -25.11 -35.53
N VAL A 12 -45.69 -24.29 -35.66
CA VAL A 12 -44.47 -24.40 -34.88
C VAL A 12 -44.44 -23.22 -33.92
N ALA A 13 -44.55 -23.59 -32.65
CA ALA A 13 -44.36 -22.72 -31.51
C ALA A 13 -42.98 -22.05 -31.55
N LEU A 14 -42.94 -20.77 -31.20
CA LEU A 14 -41.74 -20.09 -30.73
C LEU A 14 -41.15 -20.89 -29.57
N ALA A 15 -39.92 -21.36 -29.72
CA ALA A 15 -39.16 -21.97 -28.63
C ALA A 15 -37.77 -21.34 -28.53
N LEU A 16 -37.55 -20.72 -27.36
CA LEU A 16 -36.31 -20.63 -26.59
C LEU A 16 -35.23 -19.64 -27.07
N VAL A 17 -35.42 -18.37 -26.68
CA VAL A 17 -34.28 -17.52 -26.28
C VAL A 17 -33.83 -18.01 -24.91
N ALA A 18 -32.72 -18.76 -24.88
CA ALA A 18 -32.01 -19.06 -23.65
C ALA A 18 -31.38 -17.76 -23.12
N ALA A 19 -32.07 -17.08 -22.20
CA ALA A 19 -31.46 -16.03 -21.40
C ALA A 19 -30.32 -16.66 -20.60
N GLY A 20 -29.08 -16.28 -20.94
CA GLY A 20 -27.88 -16.62 -20.18
C GLY A 20 -27.94 -16.00 -18.79
N LEU A 21 -28.66 -16.66 -17.89
CA LEU A 21 -28.74 -16.34 -16.48
C LEU A 21 -27.41 -16.71 -15.81
N VAL A 22 -26.98 -15.80 -14.95
CA VAL A 22 -25.76 -15.82 -14.15
C VAL A 22 -25.62 -17.16 -13.44
N VAL A 23 -24.81 -18.03 -14.01
CA VAL A 23 -24.19 -19.12 -13.28
C VAL A 23 -23.01 -18.47 -12.57
N SER A 24 -23.17 -18.09 -11.30
CA SER A 24 -22.03 -18.25 -10.40
C SER A 24 -21.84 -19.77 -10.36
N THR A 25 -20.91 -20.26 -11.17
CA THR A 25 -20.38 -21.57 -10.84
C THR A 25 -19.85 -21.35 -9.45
N GLY A 26 -20.34 -22.14 -8.49
CA GLY A 26 -19.58 -22.41 -7.30
C GLY A 26 -18.31 -23.09 -7.77
N ALA A 27 -17.40 -22.32 -8.37
CA ALA A 27 -16.02 -22.67 -8.45
C ALA A 27 -15.66 -22.86 -7.00
N ARG A 28 -15.51 -24.13 -6.59
CA ARG A 28 -14.71 -24.45 -5.42
C ARG A 28 -13.44 -23.65 -5.62
N ALA A 29 -13.27 -22.59 -4.82
CA ALA A 29 -12.06 -21.82 -4.76
C ALA A 29 -10.96 -22.85 -4.50
N ARG A 30 -10.21 -23.19 -5.54
CA ARG A 30 -8.97 -23.93 -5.38
C ARG A 30 -8.07 -22.93 -4.67
N ALA A 31 -7.51 -23.31 -3.53
CA ALA A 31 -6.61 -22.48 -2.75
C ALA A 31 -5.39 -22.11 -3.63
N GLN A 32 -5.51 -21.01 -4.36
CA GLN A 32 -4.40 -20.26 -4.94
C GLN A 32 -3.90 -19.37 -3.81
N GLY A 33 -2.58 -19.36 -3.57
CA GLY A 33 -1.84 -18.54 -2.57
C GLY A 33 -2.72 -17.86 -1.53
N GLY A 34 -2.81 -18.44 -0.32
CA GLY A 34 -3.70 -17.93 0.71
C GLY A 34 -3.48 -16.44 1.01
N ASP A 35 -4.55 -15.75 1.43
CA ASP A 35 -4.49 -14.35 1.83
C ASP A 35 -3.32 -14.05 2.76
N TYR A 36 -2.56 -13.00 2.47
CA TYR A 36 -1.40 -12.62 3.28
C TYR A 36 -1.49 -11.18 3.77
N ALA A 37 -1.03 -10.99 5.01
CA ALA A 37 -0.95 -9.68 5.62
C ALA A 37 0.26 -8.90 5.07
N VAL A 38 0.10 -7.59 4.98
CA VAL A 38 1.18 -6.63 4.71
C VAL A 38 1.13 -5.54 5.79
N ALA A 39 2.18 -4.75 5.95
CA ALA A 39 2.32 -3.82 7.09
C ALA A 39 1.12 -2.87 7.31
N TYR A 40 0.42 -2.50 6.23
CA TYR A 40 -0.70 -1.55 6.22
C TYR A 40 -2.03 -2.15 5.76
N GLY A 41 -2.15 -3.48 5.69
CA GLY A 41 -3.37 -4.09 5.14
C GLY A 41 -3.28 -5.57 4.85
N ARG A 42 -4.08 -6.02 3.89
CA ARG A 42 -4.14 -7.44 3.51
C ARG A 42 -4.41 -7.62 2.02
N VAL A 43 -3.75 -8.61 1.44
CA VAL A 43 -4.00 -9.06 0.08
C VAL A 43 -4.98 -10.22 0.11
N TYR A 44 -6.03 -10.10 -0.71
CA TYR A 44 -7.02 -11.14 -0.94
C TYR A 44 -6.86 -11.68 -2.36
N THR A 45 -6.71 -13.00 -2.51
CA THR A 45 -6.40 -13.66 -3.80
C THR A 45 -7.64 -14.31 -4.44
N GLN A 46 -8.75 -14.43 -3.71
CA GLN A 46 -9.98 -15.14 -4.13
C GLN A 46 -10.59 -14.58 -5.43
N THR A 47 -10.38 -13.30 -5.70
CA THR A 47 -10.94 -12.57 -6.85
C THR A 47 -9.91 -12.27 -7.93
N ALA A 48 -8.67 -12.78 -7.80
CA ALA A 48 -7.59 -12.59 -8.78
C ALA A 48 -7.87 -13.31 -10.11
N GLY A 49 -8.66 -14.38 -10.08
CA GLY A 49 -9.02 -15.16 -11.25
C GLY A 49 -7.99 -16.24 -11.57
N ALA A 50 -8.44 -17.29 -12.27
CA ALA A 50 -7.71 -18.55 -12.38
C ALA A 50 -6.31 -18.46 -13.02
N ASN A 51 -6.06 -17.41 -13.81
CA ASN A 51 -4.80 -17.21 -14.56
C ASN A 51 -3.85 -16.20 -13.90
N ALA A 52 -4.19 -15.65 -12.73
CA ALA A 52 -3.31 -14.73 -12.03
C ALA A 52 -2.11 -15.48 -11.41
N PRO A 53 -0.96 -14.80 -11.22
CA PRO A 53 0.12 -15.33 -10.39
C PRO A 53 -0.39 -15.77 -9.02
N GLU A 54 0.23 -16.77 -8.40
CA GLU A 54 -0.26 -17.38 -7.16
C GLU A 54 -0.41 -16.38 -6.00
N ASP A 55 0.50 -15.40 -5.91
CA ASP A 55 0.48 -14.37 -4.86
C ASP A 55 -0.22 -13.07 -5.30
N ALA A 56 -0.78 -13.04 -6.51
CA ALA A 56 -1.46 -11.85 -7.00
C ALA A 56 -2.86 -11.75 -6.40
N GLY A 57 -3.22 -10.56 -5.95
CA GLY A 57 -4.53 -10.30 -5.40
C GLY A 57 -4.87 -8.82 -5.43
N PHE A 58 -5.87 -8.45 -4.64
CA PHE A 58 -6.24 -7.06 -4.45
C PHE A 58 -5.91 -6.65 -3.02
N LEU A 59 -5.04 -5.67 -2.89
CA LEU A 59 -4.66 -5.12 -1.61
C LEU A 59 -5.75 -4.17 -1.13
N ILE A 60 -6.27 -4.42 0.07
CA ILE A 60 -7.00 -3.41 0.83
C ILE A 60 -6.09 -2.93 1.97
N SER A 61 -5.88 -1.62 2.07
CA SER A 61 -4.88 -1.04 2.97
C SER A 61 -5.29 0.32 3.53
N ASP A 62 -4.57 0.76 4.56
CA ASP A 62 -4.63 2.10 5.13
C ASP A 62 -3.51 3.02 4.60
N ARG A 63 -2.89 2.67 3.46
CA ARG A 63 -1.83 3.48 2.84
C ARG A 63 -2.32 4.91 2.56
N ASP A 64 -1.38 5.85 2.52
CA ASP A 64 -1.61 7.25 2.13
C ASP A 64 -2.67 7.98 2.98
N GLY A 65 -2.86 7.55 4.23
CA GLY A 65 -3.83 8.13 5.15
C GLY A 65 -5.30 7.82 4.81
N VAL A 66 -5.56 6.85 3.92
CA VAL A 66 -6.92 6.47 3.51
C VAL A 66 -7.32 5.15 4.20
N PRO A 67 -8.25 5.16 5.17
CA PRO A 67 -8.46 4.06 6.12
C PRO A 67 -9.35 2.91 5.59
N PHE A 68 -9.08 2.42 4.38
CA PHE A 68 -9.91 1.36 3.76
C PHE A 68 -9.78 0.00 4.43
N TRP A 69 -8.61 -0.37 4.94
CA TRP A 69 -8.44 -1.63 5.66
C TRP A 69 -9.13 -1.58 7.02
N THR A 70 -8.91 -0.49 7.77
CA THR A 70 -9.60 -0.26 9.04
C THR A 70 -11.13 -0.29 8.85
N GLU A 71 -11.66 0.40 7.84
CA GLU A 71 -13.10 0.41 7.58
C GLU A 71 -13.63 -0.97 7.14
N PHE A 72 -12.86 -1.68 6.29
CA PHE A 72 -13.22 -3.02 5.85
C PHE A 72 -13.37 -3.99 7.04
N GLN A 73 -12.44 -3.95 7.99
CA GLN A 73 -12.53 -4.74 9.22
C GLN A 73 -13.73 -4.32 10.08
N ARG A 74 -13.93 -3.01 10.30
CA ARG A 74 -15.03 -2.48 11.11
C ARG A 74 -16.41 -2.92 10.59
N ARG A 75 -16.57 -3.03 9.27
CA ARG A 75 -17.81 -3.44 8.60
C ARG A 75 -18.01 -4.96 8.50
N GLY A 76 -17.11 -5.77 9.07
CA GLY A 76 -17.23 -7.23 9.09
C GLY A 76 -16.52 -7.96 7.94
N GLY A 77 -15.61 -7.27 7.24
CA GLY A 77 -14.68 -7.87 6.29
C GLY A 77 -15.36 -8.65 5.14
N PRO A 78 -14.75 -9.77 4.68
CA PRO A 78 -15.23 -10.46 3.49
C PRO A 78 -16.62 -11.09 3.67
N ASP A 79 -17.02 -11.44 4.89
CA ASP A 79 -18.34 -12.01 5.14
C ASP A 79 -19.46 -11.02 4.80
N VAL A 80 -19.23 -9.73 5.10
CA VAL A 80 -20.22 -8.67 4.91
C VAL A 80 -20.04 -7.93 3.58
N LEU A 81 -18.81 -7.55 3.22
CA LEU A 81 -18.49 -6.74 2.02
C LEU A 81 -18.11 -7.58 0.79
N GLY A 82 -17.82 -8.86 0.99
CA GLY A 82 -17.13 -9.68 -0.01
C GLY A 82 -15.66 -9.27 -0.16
N TYR A 83 -14.94 -9.98 -1.02
CA TYR A 83 -13.53 -9.70 -1.25
C TYR A 83 -13.32 -8.40 -2.05
N PRO A 84 -12.17 -7.71 -1.92
CA PRO A 84 -11.81 -6.63 -2.84
C PRO A 84 -11.76 -7.15 -4.29
N VAL A 85 -12.21 -6.35 -5.25
CA VAL A 85 -12.25 -6.72 -6.69
C VAL A 85 -11.47 -5.75 -7.57
N THR A 86 -10.92 -4.70 -6.97
CA THR A 86 -9.99 -3.76 -7.60
C THR A 86 -8.85 -3.42 -6.65
N GLN A 87 -7.73 -2.94 -7.20
CA GLN A 87 -6.81 -2.09 -6.44
C GLN A 87 -7.51 -0.77 -6.09
N ARG A 88 -6.91 0.02 -5.21
CA ARG A 88 -7.35 1.41 -5.02
C ARG A 88 -7.12 2.22 -6.30
N PHE A 89 -8.07 3.09 -6.64
CA PHE A 89 -8.02 3.97 -7.80
C PHE A 89 -8.66 5.32 -7.48
N GLU A 90 -8.46 6.32 -8.34
CA GLU A 90 -9.15 7.59 -8.24
C GLU A 90 -10.47 7.55 -9.02
N TRP A 91 -11.55 7.98 -8.39
CA TRP A 91 -12.87 8.11 -9.01
C TRP A 91 -13.49 9.44 -8.61
N LYS A 92 -13.77 10.29 -9.60
CA LYS A 92 -14.33 11.64 -9.40
C LYS A 92 -13.52 12.46 -8.36
N GLY A 93 -12.19 12.36 -8.40
CA GLY A 93 -11.29 13.09 -7.49
C GLY A 93 -11.08 12.47 -6.11
N PHE A 94 -11.69 11.30 -5.83
CA PHE A 94 -11.59 10.65 -4.52
C PHE A 94 -10.97 9.25 -4.64
N ALA A 95 -10.12 8.91 -3.66
CA ALA A 95 -9.64 7.54 -3.50
C ALA A 95 -10.84 6.59 -3.33
N THR A 96 -10.88 5.54 -4.14
CA THR A 96 -12.01 4.64 -4.30
C THR A 96 -11.51 3.21 -4.46
N GLN A 97 -12.24 2.24 -3.93
CA GLN A 97 -11.93 0.82 -4.12
C GLN A 97 -13.21 -0.01 -4.12
N ALA A 98 -13.34 -0.92 -5.09
CA ALA A 98 -14.49 -1.80 -5.18
C ALA A 98 -14.24 -3.12 -4.46
N LEU A 99 -15.27 -3.58 -3.77
CA LEU A 99 -15.43 -4.89 -3.16
C LEU A 99 -16.56 -5.62 -3.91
N GLN A 100 -16.74 -6.92 -3.70
CA GLN A 100 -17.82 -7.63 -4.41
C GLN A 100 -19.19 -7.01 -4.15
N LYS A 101 -19.51 -6.68 -2.89
CA LYS A 101 -20.85 -6.22 -2.49
C LYS A 101 -21.00 -4.70 -2.37
N ALA A 102 -19.90 -3.95 -2.35
CA ALA A 102 -19.92 -2.50 -2.11
C ALA A 102 -18.73 -1.80 -2.77
N VAL A 103 -18.78 -0.46 -2.83
CA VAL A 103 -17.67 0.35 -3.33
C VAL A 103 -17.36 1.43 -2.30
N PHE A 104 -16.15 1.39 -1.76
CA PHE A 104 -15.64 2.38 -0.81
C PHE A 104 -15.15 3.62 -1.54
N GLN A 105 -15.42 4.79 -0.97
CA GLN A 105 -14.84 6.06 -1.38
C GLN A 105 -14.46 6.87 -0.15
N TRP A 106 -13.22 7.36 -0.10
CA TRP A 106 -12.74 8.21 0.98
C TRP A 106 -13.16 9.66 0.76
N ARG A 107 -13.75 10.27 1.79
CA ARG A 107 -14.22 11.65 1.78
C ARG A 107 -13.42 12.45 2.82
N PRO A 108 -12.29 13.07 2.42
CA PRO A 108 -11.42 13.80 3.35
C PRO A 108 -12.15 14.94 4.06
N GLU A 109 -13.17 15.55 3.44
CA GLU A 109 -13.94 16.66 4.00
C GLU A 109 -14.78 16.29 5.24
N ILE A 110 -15.08 15.00 5.42
CA ILE A 110 -15.81 14.47 6.59
C ILE A 110 -15.02 13.36 7.29
N GLU A 111 -13.76 13.17 6.88
CA GLU A 111 -12.83 12.14 7.37
C GLU A 111 -13.48 10.75 7.47
N ALA A 112 -14.27 10.36 6.46
CA ALA A 112 -15.01 9.10 6.47
C ALA A 112 -14.93 8.33 5.15
N VAL A 113 -14.96 7.00 5.25
CA VAL A 113 -15.18 6.11 4.12
C VAL A 113 -16.69 5.93 3.93
N VAL A 114 -17.20 6.33 2.77
CA VAL A 114 -18.61 6.20 2.41
C VAL A 114 -18.80 5.12 1.35
N LEU A 115 -20.02 4.58 1.26
CA LEU A 115 -20.40 3.69 0.18
C LEU A 115 -20.92 4.48 -1.02
N VAL A 116 -20.31 4.29 -2.19
CA VAL A 116 -20.78 4.89 -3.44
C VAL A 116 -22.17 4.36 -3.77
N ASN A 117 -23.07 5.25 -4.23
CA ASN A 117 -24.36 4.90 -4.82
C ASN A 117 -24.16 4.23 -6.18
N ILE A 118 -23.55 3.04 -6.18
CA ILE A 118 -23.03 2.40 -7.37
C ILE A 118 -24.11 2.07 -8.40
N MET A 119 -25.36 1.84 -7.96
CA MET A 119 -26.47 1.63 -8.88
C MET A 119 -26.89 2.94 -9.56
N ASP A 120 -26.77 4.08 -8.90
CA ASP A 120 -27.01 5.39 -9.52
C ASP A 120 -25.90 5.70 -10.54
N GLU A 121 -24.63 5.36 -10.23
CA GLU A 121 -23.50 5.49 -11.16
C GLU A 121 -23.66 4.62 -12.41
N LEU A 122 -24.14 3.38 -12.25
CA LEU A 122 -24.44 2.50 -13.37
C LEU A 122 -25.57 3.04 -14.28
N SER A 123 -26.62 3.62 -13.68
CA SER A 123 -27.66 4.33 -14.45
C SER A 123 -27.10 5.53 -15.19
N ALA A 124 -26.29 6.35 -14.52
CA ALA A 124 -25.67 7.53 -15.12
C ALA A 124 -24.74 7.16 -16.29
N ALA A 125 -24.14 5.96 -16.26
CA ALA A 125 -23.34 5.40 -17.34
C ALA A 125 -24.18 4.79 -18.49
N GLY A 126 -25.52 4.84 -18.42
CA GLY A 126 -26.42 4.32 -19.45
C GLY A 126 -26.51 2.79 -19.50
N LEU A 127 -26.15 2.10 -18.41
CA LEU A 127 -26.06 0.64 -18.37
C LEU A 127 -27.38 -0.06 -18.01
N ASP A 128 -28.47 0.68 -17.79
CA ASP A 128 -29.77 0.14 -17.39
C ASP A 128 -30.30 -0.99 -18.27
N PRO A 129 -30.22 -0.93 -19.63
CA PRO A 129 -30.65 -2.04 -20.48
C PRO A 129 -29.88 -3.35 -20.23
N LEU A 130 -28.61 -3.27 -19.80
CA LEU A 130 -27.80 -4.45 -19.46
C LEU A 130 -28.13 -4.94 -18.04
N LEU A 131 -28.43 -4.03 -17.11
CA LEU A 131 -28.82 -4.37 -15.75
C LEU A 131 -30.16 -5.10 -15.70
N GLU A 132 -31.12 -4.71 -16.55
CA GLU A 132 -32.43 -5.37 -16.66
C GLU A 132 -32.30 -6.85 -17.06
N GLN A 133 -31.34 -7.18 -17.93
CA GLN A 133 -31.00 -8.56 -18.29
C GLN A 133 -30.44 -9.36 -17.10
N ARG A 134 -30.01 -8.68 -16.04
CA ARG A 134 -29.48 -9.24 -14.79
C ARG A 134 -30.46 -9.11 -13.63
N LEU A 135 -31.77 -9.10 -13.91
CA LEU A 135 -32.84 -9.08 -12.90
C LEU A 135 -32.82 -7.82 -12.00
N THR A 136 -32.19 -6.75 -12.49
CA THR A 136 -32.22 -5.43 -11.85
C THR A 136 -33.39 -4.64 -12.43
N PRO A 137 -34.36 -4.21 -11.62
CA PRO A 137 -35.46 -3.42 -12.13
C PRO A 137 -35.01 -2.10 -12.79
N PRO A 138 -35.80 -1.59 -13.75
CA PRO A 138 -35.52 -0.29 -14.37
C PRO A 138 -35.45 0.81 -13.30
N TRP A 139 -34.47 1.68 -13.44
CA TRP A 139 -34.38 2.88 -12.61
C TRP A 139 -35.56 3.80 -12.91
N ARG A 140 -36.10 4.41 -11.86
CA ARG A 140 -37.20 5.37 -11.95
C ARG A 140 -36.69 6.78 -11.63
N LYS A 141 -37.20 7.76 -12.37
CA LYS A 141 -37.15 9.17 -11.99
C LYS A 141 -38.21 9.48 -10.92
N PHE A 142 -37.81 10.19 -9.88
CA PHE A 142 -38.71 10.68 -8.82
C PHE A 142 -38.90 12.19 -8.94
N GLU A 143 -40.14 12.65 -8.72
CA GLU A 143 -40.45 14.09 -8.62
C GLU A 143 -40.32 14.50 -7.15
N GLU A 144 -39.11 14.95 -6.80
CA GLU A 144 -38.68 15.24 -5.42
C GLU A 144 -38.32 16.72 -5.19
N SER A 145 -38.46 17.54 -6.23
CA SER A 145 -38.13 18.96 -6.18
C SER A 145 -38.95 19.66 -5.09
N GLY A 146 -38.26 20.37 -4.18
CA GLY A 146 -38.90 21.08 -3.07
C GLY A 146 -39.31 20.20 -1.88
N LEU A 147 -39.09 18.88 -1.93
CA LEU A 147 -39.33 18.02 -0.77
C LEU A 147 -38.18 18.16 0.25
N PRO A 148 -38.47 18.23 1.57
CA PRO A 148 -37.45 18.04 2.59
C PRO A 148 -36.95 16.59 2.56
N TRP A 149 -35.76 16.36 3.12
CA TRP A 149 -35.13 15.03 3.14
C TRP A 149 -36.04 13.92 3.67
N GLU A 150 -36.77 14.16 4.77
CA GLU A 150 -37.73 13.20 5.31
C GLU A 150 -38.88 12.87 4.34
N GLY A 151 -39.27 13.84 3.51
CA GLY A 151 -40.26 13.66 2.45
C GLY A 151 -39.73 12.73 1.35
N VAL A 152 -38.49 12.95 0.91
CA VAL A 152 -37.80 12.08 -0.06
C VAL A 152 -37.67 10.66 0.48
N GLN A 153 -37.23 10.51 1.73
CA GLN A 153 -37.12 9.19 2.36
C GLN A 153 -38.47 8.49 2.42
N ARG A 154 -39.52 9.17 2.89
CA ARG A 154 -40.87 8.59 2.99
C ARG A 154 -41.39 8.14 1.64
N GLN A 155 -41.22 8.95 0.59
CA GLN A 155 -41.65 8.63 -0.77
C GLN A 155 -40.96 7.38 -1.29
N ARG A 156 -39.62 7.29 -1.15
CA ARG A 156 -38.87 6.14 -1.66
C ARG A 156 -39.06 4.87 -0.83
N LEU A 157 -39.14 4.98 0.50
CA LEU A 157 -39.32 3.83 1.38
C LEU A 157 -40.70 3.17 1.22
N ALA A 158 -41.73 3.91 0.79
CA ALA A 158 -43.05 3.36 0.48
C ALA A 158 -43.01 2.28 -0.63
N LEU A 159 -42.00 2.30 -1.51
CA LEU A 159 -41.82 1.27 -2.55
C LEU A 159 -41.62 -0.14 -1.95
N LEU A 160 -41.07 -0.24 -0.73
CA LEU A 160 -40.89 -1.52 -0.04
C LEU A 160 -42.21 -2.12 0.46
N ASP A 161 -43.30 -1.35 0.55
CA ASP A 161 -44.60 -1.83 1.03
C ASP A 161 -45.22 -2.88 0.10
N ALA A 162 -44.78 -2.93 -1.17
CA ALA A 162 -45.15 -3.97 -2.12
C ALA A 162 -44.57 -5.35 -1.80
N SER A 163 -43.64 -5.47 -0.83
CA SER A 163 -43.08 -6.77 -0.42
C SER A 163 -42.60 -6.77 1.05
N ALA A 164 -43.40 -7.39 1.93
CA ALA A 164 -43.06 -7.53 3.33
C ALA A 164 -41.70 -8.22 3.59
N PRO A 165 -41.29 -9.29 2.89
CA PRO A 165 -39.97 -9.88 3.07
C PRO A 165 -38.81 -8.95 2.68
N LEU A 166 -38.93 -8.24 1.55
CA LEU A 166 -37.90 -7.27 1.13
C LEU A 166 -37.79 -6.11 2.12
N LYS A 167 -38.93 -5.60 2.59
CA LYS A 167 -38.99 -4.56 3.62
C LYS A 167 -38.35 -5.01 4.94
N ALA A 168 -38.67 -6.23 5.39
CA ALA A 168 -38.11 -6.79 6.62
C ALA A 168 -36.59 -7.00 6.52
N PHE A 169 -36.09 -7.48 5.37
CA PHE A 169 -34.65 -7.62 5.14
C PHE A 169 -33.93 -6.27 5.13
N TYR A 170 -34.51 -5.27 4.45
CA TYR A 170 -33.96 -3.92 4.36
C TYR A 170 -33.81 -3.27 5.74
N PHE A 171 -34.87 -3.29 6.57
CA PHE A 171 -34.86 -2.72 7.92
C PHE A 171 -34.26 -3.64 8.99
N GLY A 172 -33.93 -4.88 8.65
CA GLY A 172 -33.25 -5.81 9.56
C GLY A 172 -31.83 -5.38 9.92
N ARG A 173 -31.27 -4.42 9.18
CA ARG A 173 -29.99 -3.78 9.48
C ARG A 173 -30.21 -2.42 10.16
N SER A 174 -29.46 -2.13 11.23
CA SER A 174 -29.51 -0.81 11.89
C SER A 174 -28.91 0.31 11.03
N ASP A 175 -27.97 -0.03 10.14
CA ASP A 175 -27.29 0.86 9.19
C ASP A 175 -27.94 0.84 7.80
N TRP A 176 -29.23 0.47 7.70
CA TRP A 176 -29.92 0.24 6.42
C TRP A 176 -29.72 1.36 5.39
N LEU A 177 -29.77 2.63 5.81
CA LEU A 177 -29.66 3.76 4.90
C LEU A 177 -28.24 3.91 4.35
N ASP A 178 -27.23 3.73 5.19
CA ASP A 178 -25.82 3.77 4.77
C ASP A 178 -25.51 2.58 3.87
N TRP A 179 -25.99 1.39 4.21
CA TRP A 179 -25.68 0.16 3.48
C TRP A 179 -26.39 0.06 2.13
N PHE A 180 -27.69 0.29 2.11
CA PHE A 180 -28.54 0.07 0.94
C PHE A 180 -28.75 1.35 0.11
N GLY A 181 -28.78 2.51 0.77
CA GLY A 181 -29.35 3.73 0.20
C GLY A 181 -30.85 3.57 -0.06
N LEU A 182 -31.49 4.60 -0.63
CA LEU A 182 -32.93 4.58 -0.83
C LEU A 182 -33.34 3.67 -2.01
N PRO A 183 -34.58 3.13 -2.02
CA PRO A 183 -35.12 2.48 -3.20
C PRO A 183 -35.16 3.39 -4.43
N THR A 184 -34.84 2.84 -5.61
CA THR A 184 -34.79 3.55 -6.89
C THR A 184 -35.62 2.91 -7.99
N SER A 185 -36.40 1.88 -7.66
CA SER A 185 -37.36 1.23 -8.56
C SER A 185 -38.60 0.77 -7.81
N GLU A 186 -39.66 0.47 -8.57
CA GLU A 186 -40.75 -0.39 -8.07
C GLU A 186 -40.22 -1.79 -7.72
N VAL A 187 -40.99 -2.52 -6.91
CA VAL A 187 -40.81 -3.96 -6.74
C VAL A 187 -41.29 -4.67 -8.00
N VAL A 188 -40.40 -5.42 -8.65
CA VAL A 188 -40.71 -6.14 -9.90
C VAL A 188 -40.63 -7.64 -9.67
N ALA A 189 -41.68 -8.36 -10.08
CA ALA A 189 -41.70 -9.81 -10.08
C ALA A 189 -41.21 -10.35 -11.44
N TYR A 190 -40.09 -11.04 -11.41
CA TYR A 190 -39.64 -11.90 -12.50
C TYR A 190 -40.17 -13.33 -12.27
N ARG A 191 -39.84 -14.24 -13.20
CA ARG A 191 -40.27 -15.64 -13.14
C ARG A 191 -39.93 -16.27 -11.77
N ASP A 192 -38.66 -16.20 -11.39
CA ASP A 192 -38.11 -16.95 -10.26
C ASP A 192 -37.71 -16.08 -9.06
N VAL A 193 -37.82 -14.76 -9.19
CA VAL A 193 -37.35 -13.80 -8.19
C VAL A 193 -38.23 -12.54 -8.17
N VAL A 194 -38.40 -11.93 -7.00
CA VAL A 194 -38.97 -10.59 -6.85
C VAL A 194 -37.85 -9.66 -6.43
N THR A 195 -37.66 -8.55 -7.14
CA THR A 195 -36.50 -7.67 -6.92
C THR A 195 -36.91 -6.21 -6.73
N ILE A 196 -36.06 -5.48 -6.02
CA ILE A 196 -36.12 -4.02 -5.90
C ILE A 196 -34.70 -3.46 -6.03
N ARG A 197 -34.56 -2.40 -6.82
CA ARG A 197 -33.32 -1.65 -6.96
C ARG A 197 -33.22 -0.61 -5.85
N LEU A 198 -32.03 -0.49 -5.29
CA LEU A 198 -31.65 0.53 -4.30
C LEU A 198 -30.47 1.33 -4.86
N GLN A 199 -30.06 2.41 -4.20
CA GLN A 199 -28.93 3.22 -4.67
C GLN A 199 -27.58 2.46 -4.65
N ARG A 200 -27.41 1.48 -3.75
CA ARG A 200 -26.13 0.77 -3.56
C ARG A 200 -26.15 -0.71 -3.90
N THR A 201 -27.33 -1.31 -4.08
CA THR A 201 -27.47 -2.74 -4.43
C THR A 201 -28.88 -3.05 -4.96
N VAL A 202 -29.16 -4.32 -5.22
CA VAL A 202 -30.47 -4.86 -5.59
C VAL A 202 -30.83 -5.95 -4.59
N LEU A 203 -32.02 -5.89 -3.99
CA LEU A 203 -32.53 -6.98 -3.16
C LEU A 203 -33.32 -7.96 -4.01
N GLN A 204 -33.19 -9.24 -3.71
CA GLN A 204 -33.73 -10.35 -4.47
C GLN A 204 -34.39 -11.35 -3.53
N LEU A 205 -35.72 -11.44 -3.58
CA LEU A 205 -36.52 -12.47 -2.90
C LEU A 205 -36.72 -13.65 -3.85
N TRP A 206 -36.09 -14.77 -3.53
CA TRP A 206 -36.12 -15.98 -4.37
C TRP A 206 -37.42 -16.75 -4.19
N ARG A 207 -38.07 -17.14 -5.30
CA ARG A 207 -39.32 -17.91 -5.29
C ARG A 207 -39.10 -19.43 -5.33
N GLN A 208 -37.89 -19.84 -5.66
CA GLN A 208 -37.46 -21.23 -5.73
C GLN A 208 -36.03 -21.36 -5.23
N ASP A 209 -35.61 -22.58 -4.91
CA ASP A 209 -34.23 -22.85 -4.52
C ASP A 209 -33.27 -22.59 -5.70
N THR A 210 -32.15 -21.96 -5.39
CA THR A 210 -31.00 -21.75 -6.27
C THR A 210 -29.73 -22.26 -5.61
N PRO A 211 -28.61 -22.37 -6.33
CA PRO A 211 -27.34 -22.80 -5.72
C PRO A 211 -26.85 -21.92 -4.57
N TRP A 212 -27.36 -20.70 -4.43
CA TRP A 212 -26.92 -19.71 -3.44
C TRP A 212 -28.02 -19.23 -2.48
N ALA A 213 -29.29 -19.49 -2.76
CA ALA A 213 -30.42 -19.06 -1.92
C ALA A 213 -31.56 -20.06 -1.93
N ARG A 214 -32.22 -20.23 -0.78
CA ARG A 214 -33.45 -21.03 -0.66
C ARG A 214 -34.67 -20.22 -1.13
N ALA A 215 -35.73 -20.90 -1.53
CA ALA A 215 -37.04 -20.28 -1.71
C ALA A 215 -37.46 -19.51 -0.45
N GLY A 216 -37.95 -18.28 -0.63
CA GLY A 216 -38.32 -17.35 0.44
C GLY A 216 -37.18 -16.54 1.02
N ALA A 217 -35.91 -16.85 0.69
CA ALA A 217 -34.77 -16.07 1.17
C ALA A 217 -34.61 -14.76 0.39
N VAL A 218 -34.21 -13.70 1.10
CA VAL A 218 -33.80 -12.43 0.49
C VAL A 218 -32.27 -12.36 0.46
N THR A 219 -31.71 -12.04 -0.70
CA THR A 219 -30.28 -11.77 -0.89
C THR A 219 -30.06 -10.37 -1.46
N ALA A 220 -28.88 -9.80 -1.24
CA ALA A 220 -28.43 -8.60 -1.91
C ALA A 220 -27.46 -8.97 -3.04
N ALA A 221 -27.56 -8.29 -4.18
CA ALA A 221 -26.65 -8.48 -5.30
C ALA A 221 -25.23 -7.96 -4.99
N ASN A 222 -24.23 -8.60 -5.58
CA ASN A 222 -22.85 -8.13 -5.56
C ASN A 222 -22.69 -6.90 -6.46
N ALA A 223 -23.07 -5.72 -5.96
CA ALA A 223 -23.16 -4.51 -6.76
C ALA A 223 -21.80 -4.00 -7.26
N GLY A 224 -20.72 -4.22 -6.51
CA GLY A 224 -19.37 -3.89 -6.97
C GLY A 224 -18.86 -4.85 -8.06
N ASP A 225 -19.18 -6.15 -7.97
CA ASP A 225 -18.93 -7.10 -9.08
C ASP A 225 -19.70 -6.70 -10.33
N LEU A 226 -20.96 -6.29 -10.19
CA LEU A 226 -21.80 -5.85 -11.30
C LEU A 226 -21.17 -4.63 -12.01
N ALA A 227 -20.73 -3.63 -11.24
CA ALA A 227 -20.02 -2.47 -11.76
C ALA A 227 -18.70 -2.83 -12.46
N LYS A 228 -17.92 -3.75 -11.89
CA LYS A 228 -16.70 -4.26 -12.52
C LYS A 228 -17.00 -4.98 -13.84
N GLN A 229 -18.00 -5.85 -13.88
CA GLN A 229 -18.37 -6.64 -15.07
C GLN A 229 -18.81 -5.77 -16.25
N HIS A 230 -19.46 -4.64 -15.98
CA HIS A 230 -19.92 -3.71 -17.01
C HIS A 230 -18.92 -2.59 -17.32
N GLY A 231 -17.66 -2.73 -16.86
CA GLY A 231 -16.57 -1.84 -17.25
C GLY A 231 -16.63 -0.44 -16.65
N LEU A 232 -17.32 -0.26 -15.51
CA LEU A 232 -17.43 1.05 -14.87
C LEU A 232 -16.09 1.52 -14.30
N PHE A 233 -15.24 0.60 -13.82
CA PHE A 233 -13.98 0.93 -13.19
C PHE A 233 -12.80 0.95 -14.16
N PRO A 234 -11.73 1.73 -13.89
CA PRO A 234 -10.52 1.72 -14.70
C PRO A 234 -9.94 0.32 -14.85
N ARG A 235 -9.58 -0.06 -16.08
CA ARG A 235 -9.04 -1.40 -16.37
C ARG A 235 -7.77 -1.71 -15.55
N ALA A 236 -6.91 -0.73 -15.31
CA ALA A 236 -5.71 -0.93 -14.49
C ALA A 236 -6.05 -1.33 -13.04
N ALA A 237 -7.15 -0.82 -12.49
CA ALA A 237 -7.57 -1.13 -11.13
C ALA A 237 -8.14 -2.56 -11.02
N THR A 238 -8.66 -3.14 -12.09
CA THR A 238 -9.28 -4.48 -12.08
C THR A 238 -8.27 -5.62 -12.28
N VAL A 239 -6.99 -5.30 -12.44
CA VAL A 239 -5.90 -6.27 -12.57
C VAL A 239 -5.36 -6.62 -11.18
N PRO A 240 -5.37 -7.89 -10.77
CA PRO A 240 -4.73 -8.30 -9.53
C PRO A 240 -3.22 -8.10 -9.64
N ALA A 241 -2.59 -7.73 -8.53
CA ALA A 241 -1.17 -7.50 -8.47
C ALA A 241 -0.60 -8.16 -7.22
N VAL A 242 0.66 -8.55 -7.29
CA VAL A 242 1.47 -8.75 -6.09
C VAL A 242 1.85 -7.36 -5.61
N PRO A 243 1.42 -6.89 -4.42
CA PRO A 243 1.84 -5.58 -3.94
C PRO A 243 3.35 -5.53 -3.81
N GLY A 244 3.91 -4.36 -4.11
CA GLY A 244 5.34 -4.13 -3.89
C GLY A 244 5.69 -4.25 -2.41
N ASP A 245 6.98 -4.53 -2.15
CA ASP A 245 7.51 -4.58 -0.80
C ASP A 245 7.45 -3.17 -0.16
N PRO A 246 6.73 -2.99 0.97
CA PRO A 246 6.56 -1.68 1.60
C PRO A 246 7.86 -1.03 2.04
N ILE A 247 8.83 -1.83 2.44
CA ILE A 247 10.13 -1.37 2.93
C ILE A 247 10.98 -0.93 1.75
N LEU A 248 10.95 -1.69 0.65
CA LEU A 248 11.58 -1.30 -0.61
C LEU A 248 10.99 0.01 -1.15
N GLU A 249 9.65 0.10 -1.20
CA GLU A 249 8.93 1.30 -1.63
C GLU A 249 9.33 2.51 -0.78
N ARG A 250 9.36 2.36 0.56
CA ARG A 250 9.75 3.43 1.48
C ARG A 250 11.21 3.85 1.31
N ALA A 251 12.14 2.91 1.15
CA ALA A 251 13.54 3.21 0.90
C ALA A 251 13.71 3.95 -0.44
N ASN A 252 12.99 3.51 -1.47
CA ASN A 252 13.01 4.14 -2.79
C ASN A 252 12.35 5.52 -2.81
N LEU A 253 11.38 5.80 -1.95
CA LEU A 253 10.84 7.13 -1.76
C LEU A 253 11.92 8.10 -1.25
N TYR A 254 12.67 7.73 -0.21
CA TYR A 254 13.79 8.54 0.28
C TYR A 254 14.88 8.74 -0.78
N ARG A 255 15.17 7.71 -1.56
CA ARG A 255 16.17 7.79 -2.64
C ARG A 255 15.72 8.71 -3.77
N ALA A 256 14.43 8.66 -4.14
CA ALA A 256 13.87 9.50 -5.18
C ALA A 256 13.96 10.99 -4.84
N THR A 257 13.78 11.40 -3.58
CA THR A 257 13.92 12.82 -3.19
C THR A 257 15.33 13.36 -3.45
N MET A 258 16.34 12.48 -3.36
CA MET A 258 17.74 12.80 -3.61
C MET A 258 18.17 12.60 -5.08
N GLY A 259 17.25 12.21 -5.97
CA GLY A 259 17.58 11.85 -7.36
C GLY A 259 18.43 10.58 -7.49
N LEU A 260 18.39 9.69 -6.49
CA LEU A 260 19.15 8.45 -6.49
C LEU A 260 18.42 7.33 -7.26
N PRO A 261 19.15 6.41 -7.94
CA PRO A 261 18.55 5.24 -8.56
C PRO A 261 17.81 4.37 -7.52
N PRO A 262 16.66 3.78 -7.85
CA PRO A 262 15.96 2.90 -6.91
C PRO A 262 16.78 1.63 -6.60
N LEU A 263 16.62 1.15 -5.38
CA LEU A 263 17.03 -0.19 -4.94
C LEU A 263 16.14 -1.25 -5.58
N THR A 264 16.69 -2.45 -5.72
CA THR A 264 15.98 -3.67 -6.06
C THR A 264 16.02 -4.63 -4.88
N GLN A 265 14.96 -5.39 -4.63
CA GLN A 265 15.00 -6.41 -3.59
C GLN A 265 15.85 -7.61 -4.06
N SER A 266 16.79 -8.06 -3.22
CA SER A 266 17.59 -9.26 -3.48
C SER A 266 17.14 -10.42 -2.58
N PRO A 267 16.64 -11.54 -3.15
CA PRO A 267 16.30 -12.73 -2.38
C PRO A 267 17.47 -13.27 -1.53
N GLU A 268 18.70 -13.13 -1.99
CA GLU A 268 19.93 -13.53 -1.30
C GLU A 268 20.15 -12.68 -0.05
N LEU A 269 20.03 -11.35 -0.18
CA LEU A 269 20.15 -10.43 0.95
C LEU A 269 18.99 -10.59 1.94
N MET A 270 17.77 -10.89 1.47
CA MET A 270 16.63 -11.21 2.34
C MET A 270 16.93 -12.47 3.17
N ARG A 271 17.43 -13.54 2.54
CA ARG A 271 17.83 -14.77 3.25
C ARG A 271 18.93 -14.50 4.27
N ALA A 272 19.98 -13.75 3.90
CA ALA A 272 21.08 -13.42 4.78
C ALA A 272 20.63 -12.58 5.99
N ALA A 273 19.83 -11.54 5.76
CA ALA A 273 19.34 -10.66 6.83
C ALA A 273 18.37 -11.39 7.76
N GLN A 274 17.47 -12.24 7.24
CA GLN A 274 16.56 -13.04 8.06
C GLN A 274 17.33 -14.06 8.90
N ALA A 275 18.27 -14.79 8.31
CA ALA A 275 19.08 -15.75 9.06
C ALA A 275 19.90 -15.06 10.18
N HIS A 276 20.41 -13.85 9.93
CA HIS A 276 21.14 -13.09 10.94
C HIS A 276 20.23 -12.57 12.07
N ALA A 277 19.02 -12.12 11.75
CA ALA A 277 18.02 -11.74 12.74
C ALA A 277 17.66 -12.94 13.65
N ASP A 278 17.45 -14.12 13.05
CA ASP A 278 17.18 -15.36 13.76
C ASP A 278 18.37 -15.79 14.63
N TYR A 279 19.60 -15.65 14.11
CA TYR A 279 20.84 -15.91 14.85
C TYR A 279 20.92 -15.03 16.10
N TYR A 280 20.70 -13.72 15.95
CA TYR A 280 20.75 -12.78 17.07
C TYR A 280 19.76 -13.19 18.16
N ILE A 281 18.48 -13.38 17.80
CA ILE A 281 17.43 -13.71 18.77
C ILE A 281 17.69 -15.06 19.46
N ARG A 282 18.21 -16.06 18.72
CA ARG A 282 18.51 -17.38 19.26
C ARG A 282 19.65 -17.36 20.27
N ASN A 283 20.60 -16.44 20.13
CA ASN A 283 21.82 -16.41 20.92
C ASN A 283 21.93 -15.18 21.85
N MET A 284 20.90 -14.33 21.96
CA MET A 284 21.00 -13.02 22.62
C MET A 284 21.35 -13.06 24.13
N ASP A 285 21.22 -14.23 24.77
CA ASP A 285 21.57 -14.42 26.19
C ASP A 285 23.02 -14.97 26.36
N ASP A 286 23.71 -15.27 25.27
CA ASP A 286 25.07 -15.80 25.28
C ASP A 286 26.08 -14.69 24.98
N PRO A 287 26.88 -14.24 25.97
CA PRO A 287 27.82 -13.15 25.78
C PRO A 287 28.98 -13.51 24.82
N ASN A 288 29.14 -14.78 24.46
CA ASN A 288 30.17 -15.25 23.53
C ASN A 288 29.61 -15.47 22.11
N ALA A 289 28.39 -15.04 21.80
CA ALA A 289 27.77 -15.22 20.49
C ALA A 289 28.09 -14.14 19.46
N GLY A 290 28.96 -13.18 19.80
CA GLY A 290 29.30 -12.06 18.94
C GLY A 290 28.45 -10.82 19.23
N GLY A 291 28.69 -9.75 18.46
CA GLY A 291 27.93 -8.51 18.52
C GLY A 291 26.83 -8.44 17.47
N LEU A 292 26.28 -7.24 17.27
CA LEU A 292 25.12 -6.99 16.41
C LEU A 292 25.39 -7.11 14.90
N HIS A 293 26.66 -7.23 14.50
CA HIS A 293 27.08 -7.29 13.10
C HIS A 293 27.83 -8.58 12.74
N ASN A 294 28.12 -9.43 13.72
CA ASN A 294 28.95 -10.63 13.52
C ASN A 294 28.34 -11.86 14.18
N GLU A 295 28.64 -13.02 13.59
CA GLU A 295 28.27 -14.32 14.15
C GLU A 295 29.53 -15.08 14.58
N VAL A 296 29.36 -16.04 15.49
CA VAL A 296 30.45 -16.85 16.01
C VAL A 296 30.28 -18.29 15.56
N ARG A 297 31.33 -18.84 14.93
CA ARG A 297 31.34 -20.21 14.43
C ARG A 297 30.99 -21.20 15.55
N GLY A 298 30.08 -22.13 15.26
CA GLY A 298 29.64 -23.16 16.19
C GLY A 298 28.44 -22.75 17.06
N LYS A 299 28.01 -21.49 17.03
CA LYS A 299 26.75 -21.08 17.66
C LYS A 299 25.53 -21.51 16.84
N PRO A 300 24.40 -21.86 17.48
CA PRO A 300 23.17 -22.23 16.78
C PRO A 300 22.73 -21.20 15.74
N GLY A 301 22.54 -21.65 14.49
CA GLY A 301 22.12 -20.79 13.38
C GLY A 301 23.23 -20.05 12.66
N PHE A 302 24.51 -20.32 12.97
CA PHE A 302 25.63 -19.69 12.28
C PHE A 302 25.55 -19.89 10.76
N THR A 303 25.63 -18.78 10.03
CA THR A 303 25.63 -18.69 8.57
C THR A 303 26.89 -18.02 8.03
N GLY A 304 27.60 -17.21 8.81
CA GLY A 304 28.84 -16.56 8.41
C GLY A 304 29.28 -15.52 9.42
N GLU A 305 30.59 -15.38 9.63
CA GLU A 305 31.13 -14.49 10.67
C GLU A 305 30.88 -13.01 10.36
N SER A 306 31.24 -12.56 9.15
CA SER A 306 30.96 -11.20 8.68
C SER A 306 29.71 -11.13 7.82
N ILE A 307 29.17 -9.92 7.59
CA ILE A 307 28.11 -9.71 6.61
C ILE A 307 28.48 -10.25 5.21
N TYR A 308 29.73 -10.10 4.81
CA TYR A 308 30.21 -10.57 3.51
C TYR A 308 30.13 -12.09 3.42
N ASP A 309 30.50 -12.81 4.49
CA ASP A 309 30.39 -14.27 4.54
C ASP A 309 28.93 -14.72 4.51
N ARG A 310 28.07 -14.07 5.32
CA ARG A 310 26.63 -14.39 5.36
C ARG A 310 25.97 -14.19 4.00
N ALA A 311 26.21 -13.05 3.37
CA ALA A 311 25.64 -12.74 2.06
C ALA A 311 26.18 -13.66 0.96
N LYS A 312 27.49 -13.94 0.95
CA LYS A 312 28.11 -14.88 0.02
C LYS A 312 27.53 -16.29 0.19
N ASN A 313 27.37 -16.76 1.42
CA ASN A 313 26.78 -18.08 1.72
C ASN A 313 25.29 -18.13 1.37
N ALA A 314 24.59 -16.99 1.37
CA ALA A 314 23.22 -16.86 0.86
C ALA A 314 23.14 -16.75 -0.68
N GLY A 315 24.28 -16.71 -1.38
CA GLY A 315 24.40 -16.68 -2.84
C GLY A 315 24.52 -15.27 -3.44
N TYR A 316 24.74 -14.24 -2.64
CA TYR A 316 24.81 -12.86 -3.12
C TYR A 316 26.11 -12.57 -3.90
N ALA A 317 25.98 -11.88 -5.03
CA ALA A 317 27.05 -11.77 -6.02
C ALA A 317 27.93 -10.52 -5.89
N LEU A 318 27.44 -9.43 -5.27
CA LEU A 318 28.24 -8.20 -5.12
C LEU A 318 29.12 -8.29 -3.88
N ASN A 319 30.34 -7.74 -4.00
CA ASN A 319 31.34 -7.77 -2.93
C ASN A 319 31.17 -6.67 -1.88
N TRP A 320 30.46 -5.58 -2.21
CA TRP A 320 30.29 -4.44 -1.33
C TRP A 320 28.90 -4.47 -0.73
N ILE A 321 28.85 -4.52 0.60
CA ILE A 321 27.62 -4.66 1.38
C ILE A 321 27.79 -3.80 2.63
N ASP A 322 26.72 -3.11 2.99
CA ASP A 322 26.58 -2.38 4.24
C ASP A 322 25.39 -2.95 5.02
N GLU A 323 25.40 -2.80 6.34
CA GLU A 323 24.34 -3.30 7.21
C GLU A 323 24.02 -2.37 8.36
N THR A 324 22.73 -2.35 8.68
CA THR A 324 22.19 -1.72 9.88
C THR A 324 21.27 -2.71 10.58
N PHE A 325 21.10 -2.49 11.88
CA PHE A 325 20.07 -3.14 12.67
C PHE A 325 19.21 -2.08 13.36
N GLY A 326 18.07 -2.51 13.91
CA GLY A 326 17.29 -1.69 14.82
C GLY A 326 16.40 -2.57 15.69
N PHE A 327 16.16 -2.14 16.92
CA PHE A 327 15.27 -2.84 17.86
C PHE A 327 13.79 -2.45 17.68
N LEU A 328 13.40 -2.29 16.42
CA LEU A 328 12.09 -1.89 15.94
C LEU A 328 11.70 -2.79 14.76
N GLY A 329 10.43 -2.73 14.33
CA GLY A 329 10.03 -3.38 13.07
C GLY A 329 10.70 -2.70 11.86
N PRO A 330 10.88 -3.41 10.72
CA PRO A 330 11.71 -2.94 9.59
C PRO A 330 11.42 -1.51 9.12
N GLN A 331 10.15 -1.13 8.95
CA GLN A 331 9.81 0.21 8.49
C GLN A 331 10.25 1.29 9.47
N ARG A 332 10.01 1.09 10.78
CA ARG A 332 10.45 2.03 11.82
C ARG A 332 11.96 2.08 11.95
N THR A 333 12.65 0.97 11.74
CA THR A 333 14.13 0.94 11.70
C THR A 333 14.65 1.76 10.51
N LEU A 334 14.05 1.61 9.32
CA LEU A 334 14.41 2.42 8.15
C LEU A 334 14.16 3.91 8.38
N ASP A 335 12.97 4.29 8.86
CA ASP A 335 12.62 5.70 9.14
C ASP A 335 13.53 6.30 10.22
N TRP A 336 13.82 5.54 11.29
CA TRP A 336 14.78 5.94 12.31
C TRP A 336 16.18 6.13 11.72
N ALA A 337 16.67 5.18 10.92
CA ALA A 337 18.00 5.23 10.33
C ALA A 337 18.18 6.51 9.50
N MET A 338 17.16 6.96 8.76
CA MET A 338 17.20 8.22 8.00
C MET A 338 17.39 9.49 8.87
N GLY A 339 17.06 9.43 10.15
CA GLY A 339 17.33 10.49 11.13
C GLY A 339 18.73 10.43 11.75
N THR A 340 19.51 9.38 11.50
CA THR A 340 20.83 9.14 12.11
C THR A 340 21.99 9.38 11.14
N VAL A 341 23.25 9.18 11.55
CA VAL A 341 24.43 9.37 10.70
C VAL A 341 24.83 8.08 9.99
N TYR A 342 25.35 7.10 10.72
CA TYR A 342 25.98 5.90 10.18
C TYR A 342 24.96 4.95 9.57
N HIS A 343 23.79 4.79 10.20
CA HIS A 343 22.74 3.88 9.69
C HIS A 343 22.02 4.44 8.45
N ARG A 344 22.03 5.76 8.24
CA ARG A 344 21.48 6.39 7.03
C ARG A 344 22.33 6.10 5.79
N TYR A 345 23.66 6.10 5.95
CA TYR A 345 24.60 6.10 4.82
C TYR A 345 24.35 4.99 3.80
N MET A 346 23.94 3.80 4.22
CA MET A 346 23.67 2.69 3.31
C MET A 346 22.45 2.94 2.42
N PHE A 347 21.37 3.50 2.97
CA PHE A 347 20.11 3.71 2.25
C PHE A 347 20.23 4.83 1.22
N VAL A 348 21.04 5.84 1.51
CA VAL A 348 21.27 6.99 0.62
C VAL A 348 22.58 6.91 -0.16
N HIS A 349 23.31 5.79 -0.05
CA HIS A 349 24.55 5.62 -0.81
C HIS A 349 24.24 5.67 -2.32
N PRO A 350 24.95 6.50 -3.11
CA PRO A 350 24.67 6.59 -4.55
C PRO A 350 24.88 5.29 -5.32
N SER A 351 25.86 4.49 -4.90
CA SER A 351 26.11 3.14 -5.44
C SER A 351 25.19 2.05 -4.90
N ALA A 352 24.24 2.33 -4.00
CA ALA A 352 23.35 1.28 -3.51
C ALA A 352 22.46 0.74 -4.65
N ALA A 353 22.36 -0.58 -4.70
CA ALA A 353 21.75 -1.32 -5.80
C ALA A 353 20.66 -2.26 -5.32
N ASP A 354 20.99 -3.06 -4.31
CA ASP A 354 20.12 -4.12 -3.82
C ASP A 354 19.87 -3.96 -2.32
N ILE A 355 18.70 -4.38 -1.87
CA ILE A 355 18.32 -4.39 -0.46
C ILE A 355 17.74 -5.75 -0.07
N GLY A 356 18.08 -6.18 1.13
CA GLY A 356 17.38 -7.25 1.83
C GLY A 356 17.22 -6.89 3.30
N TYR A 357 16.18 -7.41 3.94
CA TYR A 357 15.96 -7.23 5.36
C TYR A 357 15.31 -8.47 5.97
N GLY A 358 15.43 -8.60 7.28
CA GLY A 358 14.88 -9.70 8.05
C GLY A 358 14.50 -9.25 9.44
N THR A 359 13.54 -9.95 10.07
CA THR A 359 13.07 -9.62 11.41
C THR A 359 12.91 -10.87 12.25
N ALA A 360 13.29 -10.78 13.52
CA ALA A 360 13.08 -11.86 14.49
C ALA A 360 12.69 -11.28 15.85
N SER A 361 11.90 -12.03 16.61
CA SER A 361 11.41 -11.61 17.93
C SER A 361 11.46 -12.76 18.94
N ARG A 362 11.78 -12.42 20.20
CA ARG A 362 11.63 -13.32 21.36
C ARG A 362 11.23 -12.51 22.58
N GLY A 363 10.07 -12.85 23.16
CA GLY A 363 9.48 -12.06 24.23
C GLY A 363 9.16 -10.64 23.77
N ARG A 364 9.70 -9.64 24.47
CA ARG A 364 9.51 -8.21 24.15
C ARG A 364 10.58 -7.65 23.20
N THR A 365 11.60 -8.44 22.85
CA THR A 365 12.69 -8.03 21.99
C THR A 365 12.35 -8.34 20.55
N THR A 366 12.45 -7.34 19.67
CA THR A 366 12.39 -7.47 18.22
C THR A 366 13.65 -6.85 17.64
N VAL A 367 14.27 -7.52 16.66
CA VAL A 367 15.36 -6.96 15.86
C VAL A 367 14.97 -6.99 14.39
N ALA A 368 15.25 -5.91 13.68
CA ALA A 368 15.24 -5.86 12.23
C ALA A 368 16.67 -5.64 11.72
N ILE A 369 17.11 -6.47 10.78
CA ILE A 369 18.41 -6.38 10.11
C ILE A 369 18.17 -5.94 8.66
N PHE A 370 19.01 -5.05 8.16
CA PHE A 370 19.02 -4.61 6.76
C PHE A 370 20.40 -4.79 6.18
N ASN A 371 20.46 -5.35 4.97
CA ASN A 371 21.66 -5.47 4.17
C ASN A 371 21.44 -4.71 2.86
N VAL A 372 22.36 -3.82 2.51
CA VAL A 372 22.33 -3.10 1.23
C VAL A 372 23.59 -3.38 0.45
N GLY A 373 23.41 -3.91 -0.75
CA GLY A 373 24.49 -4.15 -1.69
C GLY A 373 24.83 -2.91 -2.50
N LEU A 374 26.12 -2.66 -2.70
CA LEU A 374 26.64 -1.51 -3.45
C LEU A 374 27.27 -1.96 -4.78
N ALA A 375 26.78 -1.40 -5.88
CA ALA A 375 27.31 -1.60 -7.22
C ALA A 375 28.08 -0.35 -7.70
N PRO A 376 29.38 -0.47 -8.01
CA PRO A 376 30.23 0.68 -8.33
C PRO A 376 29.79 1.46 -9.58
N ASN A 377 29.16 0.80 -10.56
CA ASN A 377 28.86 1.40 -11.88
C ASN A 377 27.45 2.01 -11.99
N ARG A 378 26.81 2.38 -10.88
CA ARG A 378 25.43 2.91 -10.87
C ARG A 378 25.31 4.43 -10.76
N THR A 379 26.43 5.15 -10.69
CA THR A 379 26.44 6.58 -10.34
C THR A 379 26.59 7.51 -11.53
N ALA A 380 26.57 7.00 -12.77
CA ALA A 380 26.84 7.79 -13.97
C ALA A 380 25.88 8.98 -14.16
N SER A 381 24.62 8.84 -13.75
CA SER A 381 23.58 9.86 -13.87
C SER A 381 23.33 10.64 -12.58
N VAL A 382 24.11 10.40 -11.52
CA VAL A 382 23.87 10.99 -10.20
C VAL A 382 24.74 12.24 -10.04
N PRO A 383 24.16 13.44 -9.88
CA PRO A 383 24.90 14.63 -9.49
C PRO A 383 25.53 14.42 -8.11
N MET A 384 26.79 14.84 -7.96
CA MET A 384 27.57 14.59 -6.75
C MET A 384 28.23 15.86 -6.22
N PRO A 385 28.39 16.01 -4.89
CA PRO A 385 27.93 15.08 -3.86
C PRO A 385 26.40 15.07 -3.74
N THR A 386 25.85 13.94 -3.29
CA THR A 386 24.45 13.89 -2.84
C THR A 386 24.37 14.39 -1.41
N VAL A 387 23.30 15.10 -1.05
CA VAL A 387 23.11 15.65 0.30
C VAL A 387 21.77 15.22 0.89
N TYR A 388 21.76 14.92 2.19
CA TYR A 388 20.54 14.75 2.97
C TYR A 388 20.62 15.55 4.28
N PRO A 389 19.61 16.35 4.65
CA PRO A 389 18.43 16.71 3.86
C PRO A 389 18.81 17.31 2.51
N ILE A 390 17.94 17.18 1.50
CA ILE A 390 18.21 17.70 0.15
C ILE A 390 18.31 19.23 0.16
N ASP A 391 18.98 19.81 -0.84
CA ASP A 391 19.02 21.26 -0.98
C ASP A 391 17.61 21.84 -1.16
N GLY A 392 17.31 22.89 -0.39
CA GLY A 392 15.99 23.50 -0.31
C GLY A 392 14.96 22.70 0.49
N ALA A 393 15.35 21.62 1.18
CA ALA A 393 14.43 20.84 2.01
C ALA A 393 13.74 21.74 3.05
N THR A 394 12.43 21.60 3.15
CA THR A 394 11.59 22.18 4.21
C THR A 394 11.17 21.10 5.20
N ASP A 395 10.72 21.48 6.39
CA ASP A 395 10.20 20.55 7.39
C ASP A 395 11.24 19.55 7.95
N VAL A 396 12.50 20.00 8.03
CA VAL A 396 13.57 19.21 8.66
C VAL A 396 13.40 19.25 10.19
N PRO A 397 13.46 18.13 10.93
CA PRO A 397 13.38 18.14 12.38
C PRO A 397 14.40 19.12 13.00
N ALA A 398 13.95 19.95 13.94
CA ALA A 398 14.82 20.92 14.60
C ALA A 398 15.80 20.28 15.60
N SER A 399 15.49 19.09 16.10
CA SER A 399 16.30 18.37 17.09
C SER A 399 16.44 16.89 16.76
N TRP A 400 17.49 16.29 17.27
CA TRP A 400 17.75 14.85 17.21
C TRP A 400 18.28 14.37 18.57
N ASP A 401 17.67 13.35 19.15
CA ASP A 401 18.02 12.86 20.48
C ASP A 401 19.35 12.06 20.50
N GLY A 402 19.95 11.80 19.34
CA GLY A 402 21.10 10.92 19.20
C GLY A 402 20.68 9.45 19.17
N GLY A 403 21.28 8.62 20.02
CA GLY A 403 20.95 7.19 20.12
C GLY A 403 21.62 6.33 19.05
N GLU A 404 22.82 6.73 18.61
CA GLU A 404 23.60 6.00 17.62
C GLU A 404 24.92 5.48 18.24
N SER A 405 25.34 4.29 17.82
CA SER A 405 26.61 3.70 18.22
C SER A 405 27.37 3.25 16.96
N PRO A 406 28.59 3.77 16.69
CA PRO A 406 29.32 4.74 17.51
C PRO A 406 28.64 6.12 17.57
N ASP A 407 28.96 6.90 18.60
CA ASP A 407 28.41 8.25 18.77
C ASP A 407 29.07 9.24 17.78
N PRO A 408 28.32 9.89 16.86
CA PRO A 408 28.89 10.84 15.91
C PRO A 408 29.23 12.21 16.52
N ALA A 409 28.80 12.49 17.76
CA ALA A 409 29.09 13.71 18.51
C ALA A 409 29.43 13.38 19.98
N PRO A 410 30.56 12.69 20.22
CA PRO A 410 30.92 12.20 21.55
C PRO A 410 31.21 13.35 22.52
N GLY A 411 30.64 13.27 23.72
CA GLY A 411 30.83 14.27 24.78
C GLY A 411 29.97 15.52 24.66
N ILE A 412 29.14 15.63 23.62
CA ILE A 412 28.18 16.74 23.46
C ILE A 412 26.87 16.39 24.16
N ALA A 413 26.27 17.35 24.88
CA ALA A 413 24.99 17.14 25.55
C ALA A 413 23.84 16.91 24.54
N ARG A 414 22.81 16.17 24.94
CA ARG A 414 21.61 15.90 24.12
C ARG A 414 20.44 16.77 24.60
N PRO A 415 19.47 17.09 23.71
CA PRO A 415 19.40 16.74 22.29
C PRO A 415 20.36 17.55 21.41
N LEU A 416 20.70 17.02 20.24
CA LEU A 416 21.51 17.65 19.18
C LEU A 416 20.59 18.30 18.13
N GLY A 417 21.18 18.98 17.14
CA GLY A 417 20.47 19.30 15.90
C GLY A 417 20.42 18.12 14.92
N PRO A 418 19.61 18.22 13.85
CA PRO A 418 19.50 17.17 12.84
C PRO A 418 20.84 16.96 12.11
N PRO A 419 21.28 15.71 11.91
CA PRO A 419 22.50 15.43 11.18
C PRO A 419 22.32 15.66 9.68
N VAL A 420 23.24 16.40 9.06
CA VAL A 420 23.36 16.59 7.60
C VAL A 420 24.43 15.63 7.07
N THR A 421 24.17 14.97 5.95
CA THR A 421 25.07 14.03 5.30
C THR A 421 25.38 14.48 3.88
N LEU A 422 26.66 14.42 3.49
CA LEU A 422 27.11 14.48 2.10
C LEU A 422 27.75 13.15 1.72
N GLN A 423 27.51 12.67 0.50
CA GLN A 423 28.01 11.37 0.07
C GLN A 423 28.37 11.32 -1.42
N PHE A 424 29.33 10.46 -1.74
CA PHE A 424 29.80 10.18 -3.10
C PHE A 424 29.65 8.69 -3.46
N GLY A 425 29.84 8.37 -4.73
CA GLY A 425 29.83 6.98 -5.23
C GLY A 425 31.05 6.18 -4.79
N LEU A 426 30.94 4.85 -4.80
CA LEU A 426 31.95 3.92 -4.30
C LEU A 426 33.31 4.05 -5.02
N ASN A 427 33.27 4.38 -6.32
CA ASN A 427 34.47 4.57 -7.15
C ASN A 427 35.11 5.96 -7.00
N GLU A 428 34.47 6.88 -6.29
CA GLU A 428 35.00 8.22 -6.11
C GLU A 428 36.18 8.22 -5.13
N THR A 429 37.21 9.00 -5.43
CA THR A 429 38.29 9.27 -4.47
C THR A 429 38.06 10.66 -3.89
N VAL A 430 37.72 10.73 -2.60
CA VAL A 430 37.32 11.99 -1.96
C VAL A 430 38.26 12.31 -0.80
N VAL A 431 38.80 13.52 -0.80
CA VAL A 431 39.51 14.10 0.34
C VAL A 431 38.70 15.28 0.83
N TRP A 432 38.19 15.20 2.06
CA TRP A 432 37.39 16.26 2.66
C TRP A 432 38.29 17.41 3.13
N GLY A 433 37.90 18.64 2.79
CA GLY A 433 38.48 19.88 3.31
C GLY A 433 37.71 20.37 4.53
N SER A 434 37.16 21.58 4.46
CA SER A 434 36.29 22.11 5.52
C SER A 434 34.83 21.74 5.32
N ALA A 435 34.11 21.55 6.43
CA ALA A 435 32.66 21.43 6.47
C ALA A 435 32.12 22.36 7.57
N ALA A 436 31.13 23.17 7.24
CA ALA A 436 30.55 24.17 8.14
C ALA A 436 29.03 24.27 7.97
N LEU A 437 28.37 24.61 9.07
CA LEU A 437 26.95 24.93 9.12
C LEU A 437 26.79 26.38 9.55
N TYR A 438 25.90 27.12 8.89
CA TYR A 438 25.61 28.52 9.18
C TYR A 438 24.13 28.69 9.50
N GLY A 439 23.84 29.48 10.53
CA GLY A 439 22.48 29.83 10.92
C GLY A 439 21.87 30.94 10.06
N PRO A 440 20.61 31.32 10.34
CA PRO A 440 19.86 32.31 9.56
C PRO A 440 20.50 33.70 9.50
N SER A 441 21.29 34.07 10.52
CA SER A 441 22.02 35.34 10.57
C SER A 441 23.34 35.32 9.81
N GLY A 442 23.73 34.17 9.23
CA GLY A 442 25.05 33.94 8.64
C GLY A 442 26.14 33.59 9.65
N ALA A 443 25.83 33.50 10.96
CA ALA A 443 26.78 33.07 11.98
C ALA A 443 27.04 31.55 11.90
N PRO A 444 28.27 31.08 12.17
CA PRO A 444 28.58 29.66 12.21
C PRO A 444 27.83 28.97 13.37
N VAL A 445 27.37 27.75 13.13
CA VAL A 445 26.76 26.85 14.12
C VAL A 445 27.80 25.79 14.50
N ALA A 446 28.04 25.62 15.79
CA ALA A 446 28.94 24.58 16.27
C ALA A 446 28.39 23.19 15.91
N ALA A 447 29.20 22.38 15.25
CA ALA A 447 28.82 21.05 14.80
C ALA A 447 29.99 20.07 14.87
N ALA A 448 29.70 18.84 15.25
CA ALA A 448 30.63 17.74 15.12
C ALA A 448 30.73 17.35 13.64
N VAL A 449 31.93 17.01 13.17
CA VAL A 449 32.18 16.53 11.81
C VAL A 449 32.69 15.11 11.89
N THR A 450 32.02 14.20 11.21
CA THR A 450 32.45 12.80 11.06
C THR A 450 32.61 12.48 9.58
N THR A 451 33.56 11.62 9.25
CA THR A 451 33.78 11.14 7.89
C THR A 451 33.89 9.62 7.88
N SER A 452 33.40 9.01 6.81
CA SER A 452 33.63 7.61 6.50
C SER A 452 34.32 7.53 5.15
N GLN A 453 35.60 7.13 5.16
CA GLN A 453 36.33 6.94 3.92
C GLN A 453 35.65 5.86 3.08
N TRP A 454 35.39 4.67 3.61
CA TRP A 454 34.86 3.57 2.81
C TRP A 454 33.44 3.84 2.25
N ARG A 455 32.57 4.53 3.02
CA ARG A 455 31.23 4.95 2.55
C ARG A 455 31.24 6.23 1.72
N ARG A 456 32.42 6.85 1.54
CA ARG A 456 32.62 8.13 0.86
C ARG A 456 31.68 9.23 1.37
N ALA A 457 31.52 9.28 2.69
CA ALA A 457 30.52 10.11 3.35
C ALA A 457 31.16 11.08 4.35
N LEU A 458 30.51 12.23 4.53
CA LEU A 458 30.74 13.19 5.60
C LEU A 458 29.40 13.50 6.26
N ALA A 459 29.39 13.69 7.57
CA ALA A 459 28.24 14.28 8.26
C ALA A 459 28.62 15.42 9.18
N LEU A 460 27.71 16.38 9.27
CA LEU A 460 27.68 17.50 10.20
C LEU A 460 26.57 17.26 11.21
N VAL A 461 26.88 17.32 12.51
CA VAL A 461 25.90 17.15 13.58
C VAL A 461 25.93 18.39 14.48
N PRO A 462 24.91 19.28 14.41
CA PRO A 462 24.87 20.49 15.24
C PRO A 462 24.89 20.12 16.73
N HIS A 463 25.69 20.84 17.53
CA HIS A 463 25.82 20.56 18.96
C HIS A 463 24.55 20.85 19.76
N ASP A 464 23.72 21.76 19.25
CA ASP A 464 22.49 22.19 19.89
C ASP A 464 21.30 22.01 18.92
N PRO A 465 20.08 21.85 19.44
CA PRO A 465 18.87 21.93 18.64
C PRO A 465 18.83 23.22 17.83
N LEU A 466 18.37 23.10 16.59
CA LEU A 466 18.20 24.23 15.70
C LEU A 466 16.90 24.97 16.01
N ARG A 467 16.83 26.24 15.63
CA ARG A 467 15.63 27.06 15.79
C ARG A 467 14.58 26.60 14.77
N ALA A 468 13.38 26.27 15.25
CA ALA A 468 12.23 25.94 14.43
C ALA A 468 11.89 27.02 13.39
N GLY A 469 11.40 26.60 12.21
CA GLY A 469 11.03 27.47 11.10
C GLY A 469 12.17 28.29 10.49
N ALA A 470 13.44 27.94 10.73
CA ALA A 470 14.58 28.73 10.31
C ALA A 470 15.44 28.03 9.25
N THR A 471 16.04 28.80 8.34
CA THR A 471 16.90 28.29 7.26
C THR A 471 18.37 28.26 7.67
N TYR A 472 19.01 27.13 7.42
CA TYR A 472 20.42 26.88 7.67
C TYR A 472 21.14 26.59 6.36
N ARG A 473 22.41 27.01 6.27
CA ARG A 473 23.26 26.80 5.09
C ARG A 473 24.44 25.90 5.43
N VAL A 474 24.68 24.92 4.59
CA VAL A 474 25.76 23.95 4.69
C VAL A 474 26.80 24.28 3.62
N GLU A 475 28.06 24.36 4.00
CA GLU A 475 29.18 24.56 3.08
C GLU A 475 30.23 23.48 3.30
N VAL A 476 30.61 22.78 2.23
CA VAL A 476 31.64 21.73 2.27
C VAL A 476 32.57 21.89 1.06
N ASN A 477 33.87 21.76 1.28
CA ASN A 477 34.85 21.68 0.20
C ASN A 477 35.78 20.49 0.36
N GLY A 478 36.56 20.20 -0.69
CA GLY A 478 37.50 19.11 -0.70
C GLY A 478 38.06 18.86 -2.10
N THR A 479 38.54 17.65 -2.34
CA THR A 479 38.90 17.19 -3.69
C THR A 479 38.21 15.88 -4.04
N ARG A 480 37.86 15.73 -5.32
CA ARG A 480 37.29 14.54 -5.94
C ARG A 480 38.18 14.13 -7.09
N GLY A 481 38.82 12.97 -7.01
CA GLY A 481 39.81 12.52 -8.00
C GLY A 481 40.98 13.50 -8.15
N GLY A 482 41.35 14.21 -7.08
CA GLY A 482 42.38 15.26 -7.10
C GLY A 482 41.90 16.63 -7.60
N VAL A 483 40.67 16.76 -8.11
CA VAL A 483 40.10 18.03 -8.56
C VAL A 483 39.36 18.70 -7.39
N PRO A 484 39.64 19.99 -7.07
CA PRO A 484 38.91 20.70 -6.02
C PRO A 484 37.40 20.78 -6.30
N PHE A 485 36.60 20.63 -5.26
CA PHE A 485 35.16 20.92 -5.30
C PHE A 485 34.76 21.82 -4.13
N ALA A 486 33.72 22.61 -4.37
CA ALA A 486 33.00 23.35 -3.34
C ALA A 486 31.50 23.05 -3.51
N PHE A 487 30.83 22.80 -2.40
CA PHE A 487 29.42 22.45 -2.34
C PHE A 487 28.73 23.35 -1.31
N SER A 488 27.56 23.86 -1.68
CA SER A 488 26.69 24.64 -0.80
C SER A 488 25.26 24.14 -0.97
N SER A 489 24.55 24.03 0.14
CA SER A 489 23.13 23.69 0.17
C SER A 489 22.45 24.36 1.36
N SER A 490 21.13 24.37 1.37
CA SER A 490 20.34 24.91 2.46
C SER A 490 19.18 23.99 2.83
N PHE A 491 18.72 24.09 4.07
CA PHE A 491 17.49 23.43 4.53
C PHE A 491 16.79 24.31 5.55
N THR A 492 15.48 24.11 5.71
CA THR A 492 14.64 24.83 6.66
C THR A 492 14.01 23.84 7.64
N THR A 493 14.17 24.13 8.93
CA THR A 493 13.59 23.29 9.98
C THR A 493 12.07 23.41 10.03
N ALA A 494 11.39 22.36 10.48
CA ALA A 494 9.97 22.35 10.81
C ALA A 494 9.59 23.51 11.73
N GLY A 495 8.41 24.08 11.51
CA GLY A 495 7.89 25.29 12.17
C GLY A 495 7.13 25.04 13.46
#